data_AF-A0A6I9MQU6-F1
#
_entry.id   AF-A0A6I9MQU6-F1
#
_cell.length_a   1.000
_cell.length_b   1.000
_cell.length_c   1.000
_cell.angle_alpha   90.00
_cell.angle_beta   90.00
_cell.angle_gamma   90.00
#
_symmetry.space_group_name_H-M   'P 1'
#
loop_
_entity.id
_entity.type
_entity.pdbx_description
1 polymer ?
#
loop_
_entity_poly.entity_id
_entity_poly.type
_entity_poly.pdbx_seq_one_letter_code
_entity_poly.pdbx_strand_id
1 'polypeptide(L)'
;MALPPPPLPGMGAPPPPPPPPGCGPPPPPPPPGGMCAPPPPPGALGSLPPPLPMGLYALGLAQEKPPRKALVEPPRPMKPLYWTRIQLTTKKEVSSSLVWDTIDEPEMDFEEFVDLFSKTAVKEKKQPLSDTITKSKAKQVMKLLNNKRSQAVGILMSSLHLDMKDIQHAILNLDNTVVDLETLQALYENRAQQDELDKIEKHIKSSKDKENAKPLDKPEQFLHQLSLIPNFSSRVFCIIFQSSFHECMSSITKKLDTLQRVCL
;
A
#
# COMPACT_ATOMS: atom_id res chain seq x y z
N MET A 1 54.44 46.97 -28.73
CA MET A 1 54.47 45.66 -28.06
C MET A 1 53.70 45.80 -26.76
N ALA A 2 52.52 45.20 -26.66
CA ALA A 2 51.70 45.19 -25.45
C ALA A 2 51.62 43.74 -24.96
N LEU A 3 51.87 43.54 -23.66
CA LEU A 3 51.88 42.23 -22.99
C LEU A 3 50.46 41.64 -22.94
N PRO A 4 50.30 40.31 -23.04
CA PRO A 4 49.00 39.66 -22.94
C PRO A 4 48.45 39.69 -21.49
N PRO A 5 47.12 39.70 -21.32
CA PRO A 5 46.50 39.76 -20.01
C PRO A 5 46.66 38.42 -19.24
N PRO A 6 46.63 38.44 -17.89
CA PRO A 6 46.75 37.25 -17.06
C PRO A 6 45.49 36.38 -17.12
N PRO A 7 45.59 35.07 -16.86
CA PRO A 7 44.45 34.16 -16.90
C PRO A 7 43.53 34.36 -15.70
N LEU A 8 42.22 34.30 -15.94
CA LEU A 8 41.18 34.34 -14.91
C LEU A 8 41.23 33.06 -14.04
N PRO A 9 41.27 33.17 -12.71
CA PRO A 9 41.13 32.03 -11.81
C PRO A 9 39.67 31.54 -11.82
N GLY A 10 39.45 30.26 -12.11
CA GLY A 10 38.25 29.57 -11.62
C GLY A 10 37.27 28.97 -12.64
N MET A 11 37.69 28.53 -13.84
CA MET A 11 36.87 27.55 -14.58
C MET A 11 37.08 26.15 -13.99
N GLY A 12 36.34 25.85 -12.92
CA GLY A 12 36.12 24.48 -12.49
C GLY A 12 35.41 23.70 -13.59
N ALA A 13 35.83 22.45 -13.80
CA ALA A 13 35.16 21.52 -14.71
C ALA A 13 33.66 21.42 -14.38
N PRO A 14 32.77 21.19 -15.38
CA PRO A 14 31.37 20.95 -15.10
C PRO A 14 31.21 19.75 -14.16
N PRO A 15 30.21 19.76 -13.26
CA PRO A 15 30.01 18.67 -12.32
C PRO A 15 29.73 17.35 -13.06
N PRO A 16 30.17 16.20 -12.52
CA PRO A 16 29.93 14.91 -13.14
C PRO A 16 28.42 14.63 -13.24
N PRO A 17 27.97 13.90 -14.29
CA PRO A 17 26.58 13.53 -14.44
C PRO A 17 26.11 12.64 -13.28
N PRO A 18 24.83 12.72 -12.89
CA PRO A 18 24.28 11.87 -11.84
C PRO A 18 24.31 10.39 -12.26
N PRO A 19 24.53 9.46 -11.31
CA PRO A 19 24.56 8.04 -11.61
C PRO A 19 23.17 7.53 -12.07
N PRO A 20 23.11 6.53 -12.96
CA PRO A 20 21.85 5.91 -13.37
C PRO A 20 21.10 5.35 -12.16
N PRO A 21 19.75 5.47 -12.11
CA PRO A 21 18.97 4.76 -11.12
C PRO A 21 19.13 3.24 -11.35
N GLY A 22 19.64 2.50 -10.36
CA GLY A 22 19.48 1.04 -10.33
C GLY A 22 20.70 0.16 -10.09
N CYS A 23 21.85 0.68 -9.67
CA CYS A 23 22.97 -0.19 -9.28
C CYS A 23 23.46 0.12 -7.87
N GLY A 24 22.63 -0.23 -6.87
CA GLY A 24 23.13 -0.46 -5.53
C GLY A 24 24.06 -1.68 -5.50
N PRO A 25 25.02 -1.75 -4.57
CA PRO A 25 25.86 -2.94 -4.41
C PRO A 25 24.99 -4.18 -4.18
N PRO A 26 25.40 -5.37 -4.68
CA PRO A 26 24.62 -6.59 -4.51
C PRO A 26 24.43 -6.91 -3.02
N PRO A 27 23.29 -7.53 -2.65
CA PRO A 27 23.04 -7.92 -1.27
C PRO A 27 24.13 -8.87 -0.76
N PRO A 28 24.50 -8.78 0.52
CA PRO A 28 25.53 -9.65 1.10
C PRO A 28 25.12 -11.13 1.00
N PRO A 29 26.07 -12.03 0.75
CA PRO A 29 25.78 -13.46 0.64
C PRO A 29 25.28 -14.04 1.97
N PRO A 30 24.39 -15.03 1.93
CA PRO A 30 23.89 -15.70 3.12
C PRO A 30 25.01 -16.46 3.85
N PRO A 31 24.96 -16.56 5.20
CA PRO A 31 25.94 -17.31 5.97
C PRO A 31 26.00 -18.78 5.54
N PRO A 32 27.19 -19.40 5.46
CA PRO A 32 27.34 -20.81 5.13
C PRO A 32 26.57 -21.69 6.13
N GLY A 33 25.83 -22.64 5.58
CA GLY A 33 24.93 -23.51 6.31
C GLY A 33 25.60 -24.32 7.43
N GLY A 34 24.89 -24.40 8.55
CA GLY A 34 25.18 -25.30 9.65
C GLY A 34 23.87 -25.84 10.24
N MET A 35 23.65 -27.13 10.00
CA MET A 35 22.92 -28.08 10.85
C MET A 35 21.38 -28.08 10.75
N CYS A 36 20.90 -29.20 10.20
CA CYS A 36 19.53 -29.67 10.24
C CYS A 36 18.99 -29.71 11.68
N ALA A 37 17.88 -29.01 11.93
CA ALA A 37 17.02 -29.31 13.07
C ALA A 37 16.03 -30.43 12.67
N PRO A 38 15.75 -31.41 13.54
CA PRO A 38 14.89 -32.55 13.22
C PRO A 38 13.41 -32.13 13.11
N PRO A 39 12.56 -32.91 12.40
CA PRO A 39 11.15 -32.60 12.22
C PRO A 39 10.37 -32.73 13.54
N PRO A 40 9.34 -31.89 13.79
CA PRO A 40 8.49 -32.00 14.96
C PRO A 40 7.55 -33.21 14.86
N PRO A 41 7.25 -33.89 15.99
CA PRO A 41 6.41 -35.08 15.99
C PRO A 41 4.92 -34.75 15.78
N PRO A 42 4.12 -35.70 15.25
CA PRO A 42 2.72 -35.46 14.90
C PRO A 42 1.78 -35.68 16.10
N GLY A 43 0.89 -34.72 16.31
CA GLY A 43 -0.41 -34.94 16.95
C GLY A 43 -0.52 -34.57 18.42
N ALA A 44 -1.03 -33.36 18.69
CA ALA A 44 -1.90 -33.10 19.83
C ALA A 44 -2.88 -31.98 19.47
N LEU A 45 -4.16 -32.29 19.64
CA LEU A 45 -5.34 -31.46 19.40
C LEU A 45 -5.27 -30.16 20.22
N GLY A 46 -5.73 -29.04 19.65
CA GLY A 46 -6.06 -27.87 20.46
C GLY A 46 -5.99 -26.54 19.72
N SER A 47 -7.14 -26.08 19.25
CA SER A 47 -7.38 -24.68 18.90
C SER A 47 -7.06 -23.76 20.09
N LEU A 48 -6.09 -22.85 19.94
CA LEU A 48 -5.94 -21.71 20.85
C LEU A 48 -6.83 -20.56 20.35
N PRO A 49 -7.79 -20.07 21.16
CA PRO A 49 -8.54 -18.86 20.86
C PRO A 49 -7.68 -17.61 21.12
N PRO A 50 -7.98 -16.48 20.44
CA PRO A 50 -7.31 -15.22 20.69
C PRO A 50 -7.62 -14.71 22.11
N PRO A 51 -6.66 -14.07 22.82
CA PRO A 51 -6.90 -13.61 24.18
C PRO A 51 -7.86 -12.41 24.17
N LEU A 52 -9.04 -12.62 24.74
CA LEU A 52 -10.00 -11.58 25.12
C LEU A 52 -9.48 -10.83 26.37
N PRO A 53 -9.86 -9.56 26.56
CA PRO A 53 -9.44 -8.77 27.70
C PRO A 53 -10.23 -9.22 28.94
N MET A 54 -9.62 -10.01 29.80
CA MET A 54 -10.14 -10.28 31.14
C MET A 54 -9.23 -9.66 32.18
N GLY A 55 -9.77 -8.63 32.83
CA GLY A 55 -9.45 -8.38 34.23
C GLY A 55 -9.85 -9.58 35.08
N LEU A 56 -9.35 -9.56 36.32
CA LEU A 56 -9.44 -10.56 37.39
C LEU A 56 -8.18 -11.42 37.57
N TYR A 57 -7.23 -10.80 38.27
CA TYR A 57 -6.34 -11.29 39.33
C TYR A 57 -5.87 -12.77 39.37
N ALA A 58 -4.58 -12.87 39.71
CA ALA A 58 -3.93 -13.85 40.59
C ALA A 58 -3.18 -15.02 39.92
N LEU A 59 -1.88 -14.85 39.69
CA LEU A 59 -0.80 -15.46 40.49
C LEU A 59 0.55 -15.20 39.79
N GLY A 60 1.33 -14.30 40.36
CA GLY A 60 2.71 -14.07 39.98
C GLY A 60 3.35 -13.18 41.02
N LEU A 61 4.09 -13.78 41.95
CA LEU A 61 4.97 -13.07 42.88
C LEU A 61 6.11 -12.41 42.07
N ALA A 62 5.79 -11.31 41.39
CA ALA A 62 6.74 -10.23 41.21
C ALA A 62 6.47 -9.27 42.35
N GLN A 63 7.48 -9.00 43.17
CA GLN A 63 7.49 -7.89 44.10
C GLN A 63 7.44 -6.59 43.27
N GLU A 64 6.27 -6.27 42.74
CA GLU A 64 5.97 -4.99 42.12
C GLU A 64 5.98 -3.99 43.26
N LYS A 65 7.03 -3.16 43.28
CA LYS A 65 7.01 -1.93 44.06
C LYS A 65 5.72 -1.19 43.64
N PRO A 66 4.94 -0.64 44.58
CA PRO A 66 3.70 0.05 44.23
C PRO A 66 3.98 1.07 43.12
N PRO A 67 3.06 1.20 42.13
CA PRO A 67 3.23 2.17 41.06
C PRO A 67 3.59 3.51 41.70
N ARG A 68 4.66 4.15 41.20
CA ARG A 68 5.21 5.37 41.83
C ARG A 68 4.17 6.49 41.94
N LYS A 69 3.03 6.38 41.23
CA LYS A 69 1.93 7.33 41.20
C LYS A 69 0.58 6.61 41.14
N ALA A 70 -0.44 7.28 41.69
CA ALA A 70 -1.82 6.89 41.51
C ALA A 70 -2.22 7.00 40.03
N LEU A 71 -3.11 6.12 39.58
CA LEU A 71 -3.69 6.22 38.25
C LEU A 71 -4.51 7.52 38.16
N VAL A 72 -4.12 8.42 37.26
CA VAL A 72 -4.89 9.63 36.96
C VAL A 72 -5.88 9.30 35.85
N GLU A 73 -7.17 9.32 36.17
CA GLU A 73 -8.25 9.19 35.20
C GLU A 73 -8.77 10.59 34.83
N PRO A 74 -8.53 11.07 33.60
CA PRO A 74 -9.03 12.38 33.19
C PRO A 74 -10.56 12.36 33.00
N PRO A 75 -11.27 13.43 33.38
CA PRO A 75 -12.73 13.51 33.30
C PRO A 75 -13.26 13.60 31.86
N ARG A 76 -12.40 13.91 30.87
CA ARG A 76 -12.76 13.98 29.44
C ARG A 76 -11.78 13.16 28.59
N PRO A 77 -12.20 12.58 27.44
CA PRO A 77 -11.29 11.92 26.52
C PRO A 77 -10.21 12.88 26.02
N MET A 78 -8.95 12.63 26.37
CA MET A 78 -7.82 13.47 25.98
C MET A 78 -7.31 13.13 24.57
N LYS A 79 -6.63 14.09 23.93
CA LYS A 79 -5.85 13.82 22.71
C LYS A 79 -4.73 12.81 23.05
N PRO A 80 -4.51 11.77 22.22
CA PRO A 80 -3.49 10.77 22.51
C PRO A 80 -2.09 11.37 22.39
N LEU A 81 -1.25 11.11 23.39
CA LEU A 81 0.19 11.35 23.29
C LEU A 81 0.84 10.15 22.61
N TYR A 82 1.47 10.36 21.46
CA TYR A 82 2.20 9.31 20.75
C TYR A 82 3.64 9.25 21.25
N TRP A 83 3.88 8.48 22.31
CA TRP A 83 5.19 8.33 22.95
C TRP A 83 5.56 6.87 23.16
N THR A 84 6.86 6.60 23.17
CA THR A 84 7.41 5.27 23.48
C THR A 84 7.74 5.20 24.96
N ARG A 85 7.16 4.22 25.68
CA ARG A 85 7.38 4.04 27.12
C ARG A 85 8.79 3.51 27.40
N ILE A 86 9.52 4.16 28.30
CA ILE A 86 10.78 3.67 28.84
C ILE A 86 10.49 2.82 30.09
N GLN A 87 11.00 1.59 30.14
CA GLN A 87 10.88 0.71 31.30
C GLN A 87 12.12 0.82 32.18
N LEU A 88 11.95 1.26 33.43
CA LEU A 88 13.06 1.37 34.38
C LEU A 88 13.23 0.02 35.11
N THR A 89 14.27 -0.75 34.77
CA THR A 89 14.58 -2.02 35.44
C THR A 89 15.60 -1.80 36.56
N THR A 90 15.21 -2.03 37.82
CA THR A 90 16.10 -1.90 39.00
C THR A 90 17.16 -3.01 39.11
N LYS A 91 17.23 -3.95 38.16
CA LYS A 91 18.16 -5.09 38.18
C LYS A 91 19.33 -4.87 37.23
N LYS A 92 20.17 -3.88 37.48
CA LYS A 92 21.60 -3.94 37.10
C LYS A 92 22.40 -2.85 37.79
N GLU A 93 23.58 -3.23 38.27
CA GLU A 93 24.67 -2.39 38.75
C GLU A 93 25.05 -1.31 37.73
N VAL A 94 24.34 -0.18 37.73
CA VAL A 94 24.86 1.04 37.13
C VAL A 94 24.68 2.14 38.15
N SER A 95 25.80 2.49 38.76
CA SER A 95 26.07 3.67 39.56
C SER A 95 25.94 4.96 38.73
N SER A 96 24.83 5.13 38.01
CA SER A 96 24.46 6.37 37.36
C SER A 96 23.00 6.64 37.68
N SER A 97 22.75 7.66 38.50
CA SER A 97 21.41 8.23 38.68
C SER A 97 20.85 8.54 37.30
N LEU A 98 19.70 7.97 36.95
CA LEU A 98 19.05 8.28 35.68
C LEU A 98 18.45 9.68 35.80
N VAL A 99 18.39 10.42 34.69
CA VAL A 99 17.71 11.73 34.67
C VAL A 99 16.25 11.61 35.15
N TRP A 100 15.63 10.45 34.94
CA TRP A 100 14.28 10.14 35.45
C TRP A 100 14.17 10.05 36.98
N ASP A 101 15.29 9.91 37.69
CA ASP A 101 15.34 9.91 39.16
C ASP A 101 15.45 11.34 39.74
N THR A 102 15.80 12.33 38.91
CA THR A 102 15.97 13.73 39.31
C THR A 102 14.93 14.69 38.71
N ILE A 103 14.02 14.18 37.88
CA ILE A 103 12.93 14.99 37.31
C ILE A 103 11.76 14.98 38.30
N ASP A 104 11.44 16.16 38.82
CA ASP A 104 10.20 16.42 39.52
C ASP A 104 9.13 16.95 38.55
N GLU A 105 7.88 16.55 38.78
CA GLU A 105 6.77 17.08 37.99
C GLU A 105 6.42 18.50 38.43
N PRO A 106 6.24 19.44 37.49
CA PRO A 106 5.78 20.77 37.83
C PRO A 106 4.33 20.71 38.32
N GLU A 107 3.98 21.62 39.22
CA GLU A 107 2.58 21.85 39.60
C GLU A 107 1.81 22.40 38.39
N MET A 108 0.73 21.72 38.01
CA MET A 108 -0.05 21.99 36.81
C MET A 108 -1.53 22.10 37.19
N ASP A 109 -2.22 23.08 36.62
CA ASP A 109 -3.68 23.13 36.69
C ASP A 109 -4.27 22.04 35.79
N PHE A 110 -4.82 21.00 36.41
CA PHE A 110 -5.39 19.87 35.70
C PHE A 110 -6.68 20.23 34.96
N GLU A 111 -7.47 21.18 35.46
CA GLU A 111 -8.72 21.60 34.81
C GLU A 111 -8.43 22.39 33.54
N GLU A 112 -7.47 23.33 33.60
CA GLU A 112 -7.00 24.05 32.42
C GLU A 112 -6.41 23.08 31.38
N PHE A 113 -5.59 22.12 31.82
CA PHE A 113 -5.00 21.12 30.94
C PHE A 113 -6.07 20.27 30.25
N VAL A 114 -7.10 19.84 30.98
CA VAL A 114 -8.25 19.12 30.42
C VAL A 114 -9.00 19.98 29.40
N ASP A 115 -9.22 21.28 29.68
CA ASP A 115 -9.95 22.14 28.76
C ASP A 115 -9.19 22.36 27.44
N LEU A 116 -7.87 22.58 27.52
CA LEU A 116 -7.01 22.83 26.36
C LEU A 116 -6.72 21.56 25.52
N PHE A 117 -6.54 20.41 26.17
CA PHE A 117 -6.04 19.18 25.52
C PHE A 117 -7.06 18.04 25.44
N SER A 118 -8.27 18.22 25.99
CA SER A 118 -9.37 17.30 25.70
C SER A 118 -9.64 17.27 24.21
N LYS A 119 -10.18 16.15 23.74
CA LYS A 119 -10.86 16.12 22.46
C LYS A 119 -12.03 17.07 22.61
N THR A 120 -11.90 18.27 22.03
CA THR A 120 -13.01 19.19 21.89
C THR A 120 -14.15 18.37 21.31
N ALA A 121 -15.28 18.28 22.02
CA ALA A 121 -16.47 17.72 21.43
C ALA A 121 -16.68 18.54 20.16
N VAL A 122 -16.37 17.93 19.01
CA VAL A 122 -16.71 18.52 17.72
C VAL A 122 -18.18 18.79 17.88
N LYS A 123 -18.55 20.09 17.99
CA LYS A 123 -19.94 20.59 17.98
C LYS A 123 -20.73 19.55 17.23
N GLU A 124 -21.64 18.85 17.91
CA GLU A 124 -22.37 17.72 17.34
C GLU A 124 -22.79 18.10 15.92
N LYS A 125 -21.98 17.69 14.94
CA LYS A 125 -22.37 17.68 13.56
C LYS A 125 -23.37 16.56 13.64
N LYS A 126 -24.65 16.94 13.78
CA LYS A 126 -25.82 16.06 13.88
C LYS A 126 -25.41 14.71 13.36
N GLN A 127 -25.26 13.74 14.28
CA GLN A 127 -24.92 12.40 13.87
C GLN A 127 -25.81 12.06 12.67
N PRO A 128 -25.25 11.65 11.52
CA PRO A 128 -26.08 11.05 10.50
C PRO A 128 -26.80 9.91 11.20
N LEU A 129 -28.11 9.84 10.98
CA LEU A 129 -29.02 8.84 11.53
C LEU A 129 -28.66 7.44 10.99
N SER A 130 -27.46 6.93 11.28
CA SER A 130 -26.97 5.63 10.81
C SER A 130 -27.13 4.53 11.85
N ASP A 131 -27.39 4.87 13.12
CA ASP A 131 -27.49 3.87 14.20
C ASP A 131 -28.92 3.58 14.68
N THR A 132 -29.96 4.11 14.01
CA THR A 132 -31.36 3.78 14.37
C THR A 132 -32.29 3.50 13.19
N ILE A 133 -31.82 3.63 11.94
CA ILE A 133 -32.61 3.23 10.78
C ILE A 133 -31.77 2.32 9.91
N THR A 134 -31.90 1.02 10.17
CA THR A 134 -31.51 -0.08 9.27
C THR A 134 -29.99 -0.16 9.06
N LYS A 135 -29.34 -1.32 9.16
CA LYS A 135 -29.12 -2.17 7.97
C LYS A 135 -29.71 -1.58 6.68
N SER A 136 -29.33 -0.36 6.32
CA SER A 136 -29.44 0.11 4.95
C SER A 136 -28.71 -0.97 4.19
N LYS A 137 -29.46 -1.73 3.40
CA LYS A 137 -28.96 -2.77 2.52
C LYS A 137 -27.98 -2.10 1.56
N ALA A 138 -26.76 -1.80 2.01
CA ALA A 138 -25.61 -1.90 1.15
C ALA A 138 -25.75 -3.32 0.62
N LYS A 139 -26.22 -3.43 -0.64
CA LYS A 139 -26.38 -4.71 -1.32
C LYS A 139 -25.12 -5.48 -0.96
N GLN A 140 -25.24 -6.57 -0.21
CA GLN A 140 -24.06 -7.32 0.21
C GLN A 140 -23.42 -7.81 -1.08
N VAL A 141 -22.38 -7.12 -1.53
CA VAL A 141 -21.64 -7.47 -2.74
C VAL A 141 -20.63 -8.53 -2.38
N MET A 142 -20.43 -9.48 -3.28
CA MET A 142 -19.38 -10.48 -3.13
C MET A 142 -18.07 -9.91 -3.67
N LYS A 143 -17.09 -9.77 -2.77
CA LYS A 143 -15.70 -9.46 -3.11
C LYS A 143 -14.93 -10.77 -3.29
N LEU A 144 -14.42 -11.01 -4.49
CA LEU A 144 -13.62 -12.18 -4.84
C LEU A 144 -12.14 -11.85 -4.96
N LEU A 145 -11.84 -10.59 -5.32
CA LEU A 145 -10.48 -10.09 -5.36
C LEU A 145 -10.00 -9.74 -3.94
N ASN A 146 -8.69 -9.81 -3.73
CA ASN A 146 -8.10 -9.29 -2.50
C ASN A 146 -8.25 -7.76 -2.43
N ASN A 147 -8.17 -7.19 -1.23
CA ASN A 147 -8.46 -5.77 -1.02
C ASN A 147 -7.55 -4.83 -1.83
N LYS A 148 -6.25 -5.17 -1.96
CA LYS A 148 -5.28 -4.38 -2.72
C LYS A 148 -5.61 -4.38 -4.22
N ARG A 149 -5.97 -5.54 -4.77
CA ARG A 149 -6.32 -5.71 -6.17
C ARG A 149 -7.65 -5.04 -6.51
N SER A 150 -8.66 -5.23 -5.67
CA SER A 150 -9.96 -4.55 -5.78
C SER A 150 -9.79 -3.03 -5.75
N GLN A 151 -8.94 -2.51 -4.87
CA GLN A 151 -8.62 -1.08 -4.82
C GLN A 151 -7.91 -0.58 -6.08
N ALA A 152 -6.91 -1.30 -6.59
CA ALA A 152 -6.18 -0.91 -7.81
C ALA A 152 -7.12 -0.80 -9.02
N VAL A 153 -7.97 -1.81 -9.21
CA VAL A 153 -8.98 -1.81 -10.27
C VAL A 153 -10.03 -0.72 -10.03
N GLY A 154 -10.47 -0.52 -8.79
CA GLY A 154 -11.41 0.55 -8.44
C GLY A 154 -10.86 1.95 -8.70
N ILE A 155 -9.58 2.19 -8.47
CA ILE A 155 -8.90 3.44 -8.82
C ILE A 155 -8.89 3.61 -10.34
N LEU A 156 -8.47 2.58 -11.09
CA LEU A 156 -8.50 2.63 -12.56
C LEU A 156 -9.89 2.96 -13.10
N MET A 157 -10.93 2.30 -12.58
CA MET A 157 -12.31 2.58 -12.96
C MET A 157 -12.72 4.03 -12.66
N SER A 158 -12.23 4.60 -11.57
CA SER A 158 -12.58 5.97 -11.16
C SER A 158 -11.80 7.03 -11.94
N SER A 159 -10.57 6.71 -12.38
CA SER A 159 -9.79 7.59 -13.27
C SER A 159 -10.25 7.50 -14.73
N LEU A 160 -10.89 6.39 -15.10
CA LEU A 160 -11.39 6.16 -16.45
C LEU A 160 -12.70 6.91 -16.66
N HIS A 161 -12.69 7.92 -17.52
CA HIS A 161 -13.87 8.69 -17.89
C HIS A 161 -14.46 8.18 -19.21
N LEU A 162 -14.60 6.85 -19.35
CA LEU A 162 -15.07 6.18 -20.55
C LEU A 162 -16.11 5.12 -20.20
N ASP A 163 -17.10 4.96 -21.09
CA ASP A 163 -18.07 3.88 -20.97
C ASP A 163 -17.48 2.57 -21.49
N MET A 164 -17.92 1.44 -20.91
CA MET A 164 -17.49 0.10 -21.35
C MET A 164 -17.75 -0.15 -22.85
N LYS A 165 -18.78 0.47 -23.41
CA LYS A 165 -19.10 0.38 -24.85
C LYS A 165 -18.03 1.05 -25.71
N ASP A 166 -17.51 2.19 -25.28
CA ASP A 166 -16.48 2.93 -26.00
C ASP A 166 -15.15 2.17 -25.95
N ILE A 167 -14.81 1.61 -24.78
CA ILE A 167 -13.64 0.74 -24.61
C ILE A 167 -13.74 -0.47 -25.57
N GLN A 168 -14.90 -1.14 -25.58
CA GLN A 168 -15.12 -2.29 -26.46
C GLN A 168 -15.01 -1.91 -27.94
N HIS A 169 -15.64 -0.81 -28.35
CA HIS A 169 -15.61 -0.33 -29.72
C HIS A 169 -14.18 0.01 -30.17
N ALA A 170 -13.44 0.77 -29.34
CA ALA A 170 -12.06 1.14 -29.62
C ALA A 170 -11.15 -0.08 -29.79
N ILE A 171 -11.25 -1.07 -28.89
CA ILE A 171 -10.42 -2.28 -28.96
C ILE A 171 -10.79 -3.17 -30.15
N LEU A 172 -12.08 -3.28 -30.49
CA LEU A 172 -12.51 -4.08 -31.63
C LEU A 172 -12.06 -3.49 -32.96
N ASN A 173 -12.09 -2.16 -33.08
CA ASN A 173 -11.73 -1.43 -34.29
C ASN A 173 -10.25 -0.97 -34.33
N LEU A 174 -9.48 -1.28 -33.29
CA LEU A 174 -8.09 -0.84 -33.13
C LEU A 174 -7.93 0.69 -33.20
N ASP A 175 -8.94 1.41 -32.70
CA ASP A 175 -9.01 2.86 -32.71
C ASP A 175 -8.40 3.43 -31.42
N ASN A 176 -7.25 4.10 -31.55
CA ASN A 176 -6.53 4.76 -30.46
C ASN A 176 -6.81 6.26 -30.36
N THR A 177 -7.84 6.77 -31.05
CA THR A 177 -8.27 8.18 -30.97
C THR A 177 -9.31 8.40 -29.87
N VAL A 178 -10.16 7.40 -29.62
CA VAL A 178 -11.20 7.41 -28.58
C VAL A 178 -10.65 7.00 -27.22
N VAL A 179 -9.75 6.00 -27.21
CA VAL A 179 -9.07 5.53 -26.02
C VAL A 179 -7.57 5.71 -26.23
N ASP A 180 -6.97 6.59 -25.43
CA ASP A 180 -5.55 6.89 -25.55
C ASP A 180 -4.67 5.70 -25.14
N LEU A 181 -3.40 5.80 -25.53
CA LEU A 181 -2.44 4.72 -25.33
C LEU A 181 -2.15 4.45 -23.85
N GLU A 182 -2.12 5.50 -23.02
CA GLU A 182 -1.92 5.37 -21.58
C GLU A 182 -3.06 4.59 -20.92
N THR A 183 -4.30 4.90 -21.30
CA THR A 183 -5.49 4.19 -20.85
C THR A 183 -5.47 2.74 -21.31
N LEU A 184 -5.14 2.48 -22.58
CA LEU A 184 -5.01 1.11 -23.10
C LEU A 184 -3.96 0.31 -22.33
N GLN A 185 -2.82 0.92 -22.01
CA GLN A 185 -1.78 0.28 -21.20
C GLN A 185 -2.26 0.02 -19.78
N ALA A 186 -2.94 0.97 -19.15
CA ALA A 186 -3.51 0.78 -17.82
C ALA A 186 -4.56 -0.33 -17.77
N LEU A 187 -5.43 -0.42 -18.78
CA LEU A 187 -6.40 -1.50 -18.97
C LEU A 187 -5.70 -2.85 -19.19
N TYR A 188 -4.63 -2.87 -19.98
CA TYR A 188 -3.84 -4.08 -20.21
C TYR A 188 -3.20 -4.59 -18.91
N GLU A 189 -2.49 -3.74 -18.17
CA GLU A 189 -1.81 -4.14 -16.92
C GLU A 189 -2.78 -4.55 -15.82
N ASN A 190 -3.97 -3.93 -15.78
CA ASN A 190 -4.99 -4.23 -14.78
C ASN A 190 -6.01 -5.29 -15.21
N ARG A 191 -5.86 -5.89 -16.41
CA ARG A 191 -6.71 -6.99 -16.85
C ARG A 191 -6.70 -8.13 -15.83
N ALA A 192 -7.82 -8.83 -15.75
CA ALA A 192 -7.95 -9.96 -14.86
C ALA A 192 -7.01 -11.10 -15.27
N GLN A 193 -6.37 -11.70 -14.29
CA GLN A 193 -5.60 -12.93 -14.49
C GLN A 193 -6.54 -14.13 -14.63
N GLN A 194 -6.04 -15.22 -15.18
CA GLN A 194 -6.88 -16.41 -15.45
C GLN A 194 -7.53 -16.95 -14.17
N ASP A 195 -6.79 -17.01 -13.07
CA ASP A 195 -7.32 -17.50 -11.79
C ASP A 195 -8.38 -16.55 -11.18
N GLU A 196 -8.26 -15.25 -11.42
CA GLU A 196 -9.23 -14.23 -11.01
C GLU A 196 -10.51 -14.36 -11.83
N LEU A 197 -10.38 -14.51 -13.16
CA LEU A 197 -11.50 -14.72 -14.08
C LEU A 197 -12.26 -16.00 -13.77
N ASP A 198 -11.57 -17.11 -13.53
CA ASP A 198 -12.20 -18.39 -13.22
C ASP A 198 -13.07 -18.28 -11.96
N LYS A 199 -12.60 -17.58 -10.92
CA LYS A 199 -13.37 -17.31 -9.68
C LYS A 199 -14.61 -16.47 -9.97
N ILE A 200 -14.45 -15.40 -10.75
CA ILE A 200 -15.52 -14.48 -11.12
C ILE A 200 -16.59 -15.20 -11.95
N GLU A 201 -16.20 -15.91 -13.00
CA GLU A 201 -17.11 -16.68 -13.85
C GLU A 201 -17.84 -17.78 -13.08
N LYS A 202 -17.13 -18.52 -12.22
CA LYS A 202 -17.73 -19.57 -11.40
C LYS A 202 -18.83 -19.01 -10.49
N HIS A 203 -18.59 -17.83 -9.90
CA HIS A 203 -19.61 -17.15 -9.11
C HIS A 203 -20.78 -16.67 -9.96
N ILE A 204 -20.53 -16.10 -11.14
CA ILE A 204 -21.60 -15.65 -12.07
C ILE A 204 -22.47 -16.82 -12.52
N LYS A 205 -21.86 -17.97 -12.87
CA LYS A 205 -22.59 -19.18 -13.27
C LYS A 205 -23.44 -19.71 -12.10
N SER A 206 -22.84 -19.86 -10.93
CA SER A 206 -23.52 -20.34 -9.71
C SER A 206 -24.62 -19.40 -9.20
N SER A 207 -24.50 -18.09 -9.46
CA SER A 207 -25.48 -17.09 -9.05
C SER A 207 -26.68 -16.99 -9.99
N LYS A 208 -26.52 -17.28 -11.29
CA LYS A 208 -27.65 -17.34 -12.24
C LYS A 208 -28.67 -18.43 -11.87
N ASP A 209 -28.20 -19.54 -11.29
CA ASP A 209 -29.07 -20.65 -10.86
C ASP A 209 -29.73 -20.40 -9.48
N LYS A 210 -29.38 -19.31 -8.79
CA LYS A 210 -29.83 -19.02 -7.42
C LYS A 210 -30.36 -17.60 -7.33
N GLU A 211 -31.68 -17.47 -7.26
CA GLU A 211 -32.42 -16.19 -7.19
C GLU A 211 -31.94 -15.23 -6.07
N ASN A 212 -31.30 -15.74 -5.02
CA ASN A 212 -30.81 -14.96 -3.87
C ASN A 212 -29.29 -14.73 -3.84
N ALA A 213 -28.59 -14.93 -4.96
CA ALA A 213 -27.15 -14.75 -4.99
C ALA A 213 -26.73 -13.28 -4.93
N LYS A 214 -25.69 -13.02 -4.13
CA LYS A 214 -25.10 -11.69 -3.96
C LYS A 214 -24.45 -11.23 -5.26
N PRO A 215 -24.73 -9.99 -5.74
CA PRO A 215 -24.04 -9.46 -6.90
C PRO A 215 -22.55 -9.30 -6.60
N LEU A 216 -21.71 -9.41 -7.63
CA LEU A 216 -20.28 -9.09 -7.52
C LEU A 216 -20.08 -7.62 -7.14
N ASP A 217 -18.94 -7.30 -6.55
CA ASP A 217 -18.56 -5.88 -6.38
C ASP A 217 -18.17 -5.26 -7.74
N LYS A 218 -18.14 -3.92 -7.81
CA LYS A 218 -17.92 -3.18 -9.06
C LYS A 218 -16.60 -3.54 -9.77
N PRO A 219 -15.46 -3.70 -9.07
CA PRO A 219 -14.20 -4.08 -9.72
C PRO A 219 -14.28 -5.43 -10.44
N GLU A 220 -14.87 -6.44 -9.80
CA GLU A 220 -15.08 -7.77 -10.37
C GLU A 220 -16.01 -7.72 -11.58
N GLN A 221 -17.09 -6.92 -11.53
CA GLN A 221 -17.98 -6.73 -12.67
C GLN A 221 -17.25 -6.09 -13.86
N PHE A 222 -16.43 -5.07 -13.61
CA PHE A 222 -15.65 -4.38 -14.63
C PHE A 222 -14.65 -5.32 -15.30
N LEU A 223 -13.90 -6.09 -14.51
CA LEU A 223 -12.96 -7.10 -15.02
C LEU A 223 -13.65 -8.16 -15.88
N HIS A 224 -14.82 -8.63 -15.45
CA HIS A 224 -15.62 -9.56 -16.24
C HIS A 224 -16.10 -8.92 -17.54
N GLN A 225 -16.55 -7.67 -17.53
CA GLN A 225 -16.96 -6.99 -18.76
C GLN A 225 -15.80 -6.85 -19.76
N LEU A 226 -14.59 -6.52 -19.28
CA LEU A 226 -13.40 -6.50 -20.13
C LEU A 226 -13.09 -7.88 -20.73
N SER A 227 -13.27 -8.97 -19.97
CA SER A 227 -13.01 -10.32 -20.47
C SER A 227 -14.01 -10.80 -21.53
N LEU A 228 -15.19 -10.16 -21.62
CA LEU A 228 -16.14 -10.44 -22.70
C LEU A 228 -15.67 -9.90 -24.06
N ILE A 229 -14.67 -9.01 -24.09
CA ILE A 229 -14.09 -8.51 -25.34
C ILE A 229 -13.22 -9.62 -25.97
N PRO A 230 -13.54 -10.11 -27.18
CA PRO A 230 -12.81 -11.20 -27.80
C PRO A 230 -11.33 -10.87 -28.03
N ASN A 231 -10.44 -11.72 -27.50
CA ASN A 231 -8.99 -11.56 -27.61
C ASN A 231 -8.49 -10.20 -27.08
N PHE A 232 -9.13 -9.66 -26.03
CA PHE A 232 -8.79 -8.38 -25.40
C PHE A 232 -7.27 -8.17 -25.27
N SER A 233 -6.58 -9.08 -24.58
CA SER A 233 -5.14 -8.96 -24.31
C SER A 233 -4.32 -8.82 -25.58
N SER A 234 -4.57 -9.69 -26.57
CA SER A 234 -3.83 -9.68 -27.83
C SER A 234 -4.08 -8.40 -28.62
N ARG A 235 -5.33 -7.94 -28.69
CA ARG A 235 -5.69 -6.72 -29.43
C ARG A 235 -5.04 -5.49 -28.82
N VAL A 236 -5.18 -5.32 -27.50
CA VAL A 236 -4.58 -4.17 -26.79
C VAL A 236 -3.07 -4.20 -26.91
N PHE A 237 -2.44 -5.38 -26.76
CA PHE A 237 -1.01 -5.55 -27.00
C PHE A 237 -0.60 -5.13 -28.42
N CYS A 238 -1.35 -5.53 -29.45
CA CYS A 238 -1.06 -5.14 -30.83
C CYS A 238 -1.16 -3.63 -31.04
N ILE A 239 -2.17 -2.95 -30.48
CA ILE A 239 -2.31 -1.49 -30.57
C ILE A 239 -1.10 -0.80 -29.91
N ILE A 240 -0.74 -1.23 -28.69
CA ILE A 240 0.40 -0.67 -27.95
C ILE A 240 1.71 -0.91 -28.71
N PHE A 241 1.93 -2.12 -29.19
CA PHE A 241 3.10 -2.47 -29.97
C PHE A 241 3.19 -1.65 -31.25
N GLN A 242 2.11 -1.55 -32.03
CA GLN A 242 2.07 -0.80 -33.27
C GLN A 242 2.42 0.68 -33.06
N SER A 243 1.93 1.27 -31.97
CA SER A 243 2.16 2.69 -31.66
C SER A 243 3.65 3.04 -31.46
N SER A 244 4.43 2.11 -30.89
CA SER A 244 5.85 2.31 -30.59
C SER A 244 6.78 1.65 -31.60
N PHE A 245 6.25 0.84 -32.53
CA PHE A 245 7.04 0.04 -33.46
C PHE A 245 7.95 0.88 -34.35
N HIS A 246 7.41 1.94 -34.97
CA HIS A 246 8.17 2.77 -35.90
C HIS A 246 9.34 3.50 -35.20
N GLU A 247 9.09 4.03 -34.00
CA GLU A 247 10.12 4.69 -33.20
C GLU A 247 11.21 3.69 -32.74
N CYS A 248 10.80 2.51 -32.30
CA CYS A 248 11.71 1.43 -31.91
C CYS A 248 12.60 1.02 -33.09
N MET A 249 12.00 0.76 -34.26
CA MET A 249 12.73 0.43 -35.48
C MET A 249 13.69 1.54 -35.89
N SER A 250 13.24 2.80 -35.92
CA SER A 250 14.10 3.94 -36.27
C SER A 250 15.29 4.06 -35.31
N SER A 251 15.07 3.87 -34.01
CA SER A 251 16.12 3.88 -32.98
C SER A 251 17.14 2.78 -33.20
N ILE A 252 16.70 1.55 -33.47
CA ILE A 252 17.58 0.41 -33.73
C ILE A 252 18.37 0.64 -35.02
N THR A 253 17.73 1.03 -36.11
CA THR A 253 18.40 1.29 -37.40
C THR A 253 19.46 2.37 -37.26
N LYS A 254 19.16 3.50 -36.59
CA LYS A 254 20.15 4.57 -36.37
C LYS A 254 21.39 4.09 -35.60
N LYS A 255 21.19 3.23 -34.58
CA LYS A 255 22.30 2.63 -33.82
C LYS A 255 23.15 1.72 -34.71
N LEU A 256 22.51 0.86 -35.51
CA LEU A 256 23.20 -0.03 -36.44
C LEU A 256 23.98 0.75 -37.51
N ASP A 257 23.37 1.76 -38.14
CA ASP A 257 24.04 2.61 -39.13
C ASP A 257 25.27 3.33 -38.55
N THR A 258 25.18 3.74 -37.28
CA THR A 258 26.29 4.39 -36.59
C THR A 258 27.43 3.41 -36.34
N LEU A 259 27.14 2.19 -35.90
CA LEU A 259 28.14 1.13 -35.78
C LEU A 259 28.77 0.80 -37.13
N GLN A 260 27.95 0.67 -38.19
CA GLN A 260 28.43 0.38 -39.53
C GLN A 260 29.39 1.46 -40.04
N ARG A 261 29.07 2.75 -39.82
CA ARG A 261 29.93 3.88 -40.23
C ARG A 261 31.24 4.00 -39.44
N VAL A 262 31.30 3.50 -38.22
CA VAL A 262 32.51 3.59 -37.36
C VAL A 262 33.41 2.37 -37.55
N CYS A 263 32.84 1.22 -37.91
CA CYS A 263 33.56 -0.05 -38.04
C CYS A 263 33.97 -0.41 -39.49
N LEU A 264 33.36 0.22 -40.51
CA LEU A 264 33.73 0.11 -41.93
C LEU A 264 34.30 1.44 -42.42
#